data_AF-A0A7Y0DLB5-F1
#
_entry.id   AF-A0A7Y0DLB5-F1
#
_cell.length_a   1.000
_cell.length_b   1.000
_cell.length_c   1.000
_cell.angle_alpha   90.00
_cell.angle_beta   90.00
_cell.angle_gamma   90.00
#
_symmetry.space_group_name_H-M   'P 1'
#
loop_
_entity.id
_entity.type
_entity.pdbx_description
1 polymer ?
#
loop_
_entity_poly.entity_id
_entity_poly.type
_entity_poly.pdbx_seq_one_letter_code
_entity_poly.pdbx_strand_id
1 'polypeptide(L)'
;MCPRRNSARRIYDSSRSPQRGFALVSAIFLLVVLAALGAFMVTLSTVQNVTSTQDLQGSRAYQAARAGIEWGAYQVRTPEHTNLPTGQAPYICPTAATTLNHLAGSLAGFSVQVLCVETTYGEGGNTIAVYQLTSTATLGTVGSTNYVERQLSAAISTCRAAGVPCPE
;
A
#
# COMPACT_ATOMS: atom_id res chain seq x y z
N MET A 1 86.09 -29.76 -40.70
CA MET A 1 86.45 -28.62 -39.83
C MET A 1 86.09 -27.29 -40.50
N CYS A 2 85.10 -26.56 -39.97
CA CYS A 2 84.97 -25.10 -40.02
C CYS A 2 84.01 -24.66 -38.88
N PRO A 3 84.22 -23.51 -38.21
CA PRO A 3 83.94 -23.38 -36.77
C PRO A 3 82.61 -22.71 -36.41
N ARG A 4 82.25 -22.86 -35.12
CA ARG A 4 81.13 -22.25 -34.40
C ARG A 4 80.95 -20.76 -34.71
N ARG A 5 79.69 -20.33 -34.83
CA ARG A 5 79.29 -18.94 -34.60
C ARG A 5 78.15 -18.89 -33.59
N ASN A 6 78.52 -18.70 -32.32
CA ASN A 6 77.61 -18.38 -31.22
C ASN A 6 76.84 -17.09 -31.55
N SER A 7 75.53 -17.20 -31.66
CA SER A 7 74.63 -16.05 -31.79
C SER A 7 74.09 -15.70 -30.40
N ALA A 8 74.75 -14.75 -29.74
CA ALA A 8 74.22 -14.10 -28.56
C ALA A 8 72.97 -13.29 -28.97
N ARG A 9 71.79 -13.72 -28.53
CA ARG A 9 70.59 -12.86 -28.55
C ARG A 9 70.27 -12.45 -27.11
N ARG A 10 70.47 -11.16 -26.90
CA ARG A 10 70.11 -10.33 -25.74
C ARG A 10 68.86 -10.83 -25.01
N ILE A 11 69.07 -11.21 -23.75
CA ILE A 11 68.05 -11.23 -22.72
C ILE A 11 67.51 -9.79 -22.63
N TYR A 12 66.21 -9.62 -22.84
CA TYR A 12 65.53 -8.36 -22.58
C TYR A 12 65.40 -8.24 -21.05
N ASP A 13 66.48 -7.84 -20.39
CA ASP A 13 66.45 -7.54 -18.97
C ASP A 13 65.89 -6.12 -18.79
N SER A 14 64.57 -5.99 -18.92
CA SER A 14 63.87 -4.83 -18.38
C SER A 14 63.59 -5.09 -16.90
N SER A 15 64.64 -5.16 -16.10
CA SER A 15 64.61 -4.92 -14.67
C SER A 15 64.26 -3.44 -14.44
N ARG A 16 63.01 -3.08 -14.72
CA ARG A 16 62.40 -1.92 -14.08
C ARG A 16 61.94 -2.42 -12.74
N SER A 17 62.65 -2.07 -11.69
CA SER A 17 62.13 -2.12 -10.33
C SER A 17 60.85 -1.27 -10.34
N PRO A 18 59.64 -1.83 -10.21
CA PRO A 18 58.49 -0.99 -10.00
C PRO A 18 58.72 -0.34 -8.63
N GLN A 19 58.71 0.98 -8.56
CA GLN A 19 58.61 1.69 -7.30
C GLN A 19 57.28 1.27 -6.65
N ARG A 20 57.36 0.32 -5.71
CA ARG A 20 56.23 -0.42 -5.13
C ARG A 20 55.46 0.34 -4.04
N GLY A 21 55.80 1.59 -3.75
CA GLY A 21 55.24 2.33 -2.61
C GLY A 21 53.99 3.16 -2.93
N PHE A 22 54.02 3.96 -4.00
CA PHE A 22 52.97 4.97 -4.23
C PHE A 22 51.70 4.38 -4.89
N ALA A 23 51.88 3.44 -5.82
CA ALA A 23 50.77 2.83 -6.57
C ALA A 23 49.84 1.99 -5.68
N LEU A 24 50.39 1.38 -4.62
CA LEU A 24 49.63 0.52 -3.71
C LEU A 24 48.66 1.37 -2.87
N VAL A 25 49.11 2.52 -2.38
CA VAL A 25 48.26 3.45 -1.60
C VAL A 25 47.15 4.02 -2.47
N SER A 26 47.44 4.42 -3.72
CA SER A 26 46.40 4.90 -4.65
C SER A 26 45.39 3.82 -5.04
N ALA A 27 45.83 2.58 -5.20
CA ALA A 27 44.93 1.46 -5.54
C ALA A 27 43.95 1.16 -4.40
N ILE A 28 44.42 1.15 -3.15
CA ILE A 28 43.56 0.96 -1.97
C ILE A 28 42.57 2.12 -1.85
N PHE A 29 43.02 3.36 -2.03
CA PHE A 29 42.14 4.52 -2.00
C PHE A 29 41.00 4.41 -3.03
N LEU A 30 41.33 4.06 -4.28
CA LEU A 30 40.32 3.85 -5.32
C LEU A 30 39.35 2.71 -4.98
N LEU A 31 39.85 1.59 -4.46
CA LEU A 31 39.00 0.47 -4.03
C LEU A 31 38.03 0.88 -2.92
N VAL A 32 38.49 1.63 -1.91
CA VAL A 32 37.63 2.11 -0.81
C VAL A 32 36.56 3.06 -1.33
N VAL A 33 36.91 3.99 -2.23
CA VAL A 33 35.93 4.92 -2.81
C VAL A 33 34.91 4.17 -3.67
N LEU A 34 35.34 3.25 -4.53
CA LEU A 34 34.43 2.44 -5.35
C LEU A 34 33.53 1.55 -4.48
N ALA A 35 34.07 0.96 -3.41
CA ALA A 35 33.27 0.20 -2.46
C ALA A 35 32.24 1.07 -1.74
N ALA A 36 32.61 2.29 -1.31
CA ALA A 36 31.69 3.23 -0.68
C ALA A 36 30.56 3.66 -1.64
N LEU A 37 30.89 3.95 -2.91
CA LEU A 37 29.90 4.27 -3.93
C LEU A 37 28.97 3.09 -4.23
N GLY A 38 29.51 1.87 -4.33
CA GLY A 38 28.73 0.65 -4.51
C GLY A 38 27.76 0.41 -3.36
N ALA A 39 28.24 0.54 -2.11
CA ALA A 39 27.40 0.42 -0.92
C ALA A 39 26.27 1.46 -0.92
N PHE A 40 26.58 2.71 -1.25
CA PHE A 40 25.59 3.79 -1.35
C PHE A 40 24.52 3.49 -2.42
N MET A 41 24.92 3.06 -3.62
CA MET A 41 23.97 2.69 -4.68
C MET A 41 23.03 1.55 -4.28
N VAL A 42 23.52 0.54 -3.57
CA VAL A 42 22.67 -0.55 -3.04
C VAL A 42 21.66 0.02 -2.04
N THR A 43 22.08 0.90 -1.12
CA THR A 43 21.18 1.51 -0.14
C THR A 43 20.08 2.37 -0.78
N LEU A 44 20.41 3.14 -1.83
CA LEU A 44 19.38 3.88 -2.57
C LEU A 44 18.42 2.95 -3.32
N SER A 45 18.94 1.88 -3.92
CA SER A 45 18.11 0.91 -4.65
C SER A 45 17.11 0.21 -3.74
N THR A 46 17.52 -0.14 -2.51
CA THR A 46 16.61 -0.76 -1.53
C THR A 46 15.54 0.23 -1.07
N VAL A 47 15.89 1.49 -0.80
CA VAL A 47 14.94 2.55 -0.42
C VAL A 47 13.90 2.81 -1.52
N GLN A 48 14.31 2.85 -2.79
CA GLN A 48 13.40 3.03 -3.93
C GLN A 48 12.38 1.90 -4.06
N ASN A 49 12.81 0.66 -3.83
CA ASN A 49 11.91 -0.50 -3.85
C ASN A 49 10.89 -0.45 -2.70
N VAL A 50 11.33 -0.10 -1.49
CA VAL A 50 10.43 0.00 -0.31
C VAL A 50 9.40 1.12 -0.47
N THR A 51 9.80 2.27 -1.03
CA THR A 51 8.87 3.39 -1.26
C THR A 51 7.78 2.98 -2.25
N SER A 52 8.17 2.32 -3.34
CA SER A 52 7.23 1.87 -4.38
C SER A 52 6.22 0.85 -3.83
N THR A 53 6.66 -0.08 -2.97
CA THR A 53 5.73 -1.03 -2.35
C THR A 53 4.78 -0.33 -1.38
N GLN A 54 5.25 0.66 -0.62
CA GLN A 54 4.41 1.42 0.31
C GLN A 54 3.32 2.23 -0.41
N ASP A 55 3.65 2.85 -1.55
CA ASP A 55 2.66 3.57 -2.39
C ASP A 55 1.58 2.63 -2.93
N LEU A 56 1.98 1.44 -3.38
CA LEU A 56 1.04 0.40 -3.84
C LEU A 56 0.14 -0.08 -2.69
N GLN A 57 0.68 -0.30 -1.49
CA GLN A 57 -0.12 -0.70 -0.35
C GLN A 57 -1.07 0.42 0.11
N GLY A 58 -0.67 1.69 0.01
CA GLY A 58 -1.53 2.84 0.24
C GLY A 58 -2.72 2.89 -0.73
N SER A 59 -2.49 2.57 -1.99
CA SER A 59 -3.55 2.50 -3.01
C SER A 59 -4.50 1.33 -2.76
N ARG A 60 -3.98 0.16 -2.37
CA ARG A 60 -4.80 -1.01 -2.02
C ARG A 60 -5.63 -0.78 -0.78
N ALA A 61 -5.07 -0.14 0.26
CA ALA A 61 -5.80 0.27 1.45
C ALA A 61 -6.98 1.19 1.10
N TYR A 62 -6.80 2.13 0.17
CA TYR A 62 -7.88 2.99 -0.31
C TYR A 62 -9.00 2.18 -0.98
N GLN A 63 -8.64 1.24 -1.87
CA GLN A 63 -9.65 0.38 -2.51
C GLN A 63 -10.34 -0.55 -1.51
N ALA A 64 -9.63 -1.02 -0.48
CA ALA A 64 -10.21 -1.83 0.60
C ALA A 64 -11.23 -1.03 1.42
N ALA A 65 -10.89 0.21 1.81
CA ALA A 65 -11.82 1.10 2.50
C ALA A 65 -13.03 1.44 1.62
N ARG A 66 -12.82 1.62 0.31
CA ARG A 66 -13.93 1.85 -0.63
C ARG A 66 -14.87 0.65 -0.68
N ALA A 67 -14.33 -0.57 -0.77
CA ALA A 67 -15.15 -1.78 -0.72
C ALA A 67 -15.98 -1.88 0.57
N GLY A 68 -15.43 -1.43 1.71
CA GLY A 68 -16.18 -1.33 2.96
C GLY A 68 -17.34 -0.33 2.91
N ILE A 69 -17.15 0.83 2.27
CA ILE A 69 -18.23 1.79 2.01
C ILE A 69 -19.31 1.17 1.11
N GLU A 70 -18.94 0.51 0.02
CA GLU A 70 -19.92 -0.12 -0.88
C GLU A 70 -20.71 -1.23 -0.18
N TRP A 71 -20.04 -2.02 0.66
CA TRP A 71 -20.71 -3.02 1.50
C TRP A 71 -21.71 -2.37 2.46
N GLY A 72 -21.32 -1.29 3.15
CA GLY A 72 -22.22 -0.56 4.05
C GLY A 72 -23.38 0.08 3.31
N ALA A 73 -23.12 0.63 2.12
CA ALA A 73 -24.14 1.21 1.25
C ALA A 73 -25.17 0.18 0.81
N TYR A 74 -24.71 -1.03 0.46
CA TYR A 74 -25.58 -2.15 0.15
C TYR A 74 -26.49 -2.51 1.33
N GLN A 75 -25.96 -2.57 2.55
CA GLN A 75 -26.77 -2.86 3.75
C GLN A 75 -27.86 -1.81 3.97
N VAL A 76 -27.53 -0.52 3.84
CA VAL A 76 -28.47 0.60 3.99
C VAL A 76 -29.56 0.55 2.91
N ARG A 77 -29.21 0.24 1.65
CA ARG A 77 -30.15 0.27 0.52
C ARG A 77 -31.01 -0.98 0.39
N THR A 78 -30.55 -2.14 0.88
CA THR A 78 -31.27 -3.41 0.75
C THR A 78 -32.72 -3.35 1.27
N PRO A 79 -33.01 -2.82 2.47
CA PRO A 79 -34.39 -2.70 2.96
C PRO A 79 -35.22 -1.62 2.26
N GLU A 80 -34.60 -0.70 1.51
CA GLU A 80 -35.32 0.33 0.75
C GLU A 80 -35.73 -0.15 -0.64
N HIS A 81 -34.94 -1.04 -1.24
CA HIS A 81 -35.13 -1.48 -2.63
C HIS A 81 -36.27 -2.50 -2.82
N THR A 82 -36.88 -2.99 -1.73
CA THR A 82 -37.90 -4.04 -1.83
C THR A 82 -39.27 -3.53 -2.30
N ASN A 83 -39.49 -2.20 -2.45
CA ASN A 83 -40.74 -1.61 -2.97
C ASN A 83 -42.02 -2.22 -2.37
N LEU A 84 -41.94 -2.72 -1.14
CA LEU A 84 -43.02 -3.43 -0.50
C LEU A 84 -43.96 -2.41 0.17
N PRO A 85 -45.28 -2.46 -0.09
CA PRO A 85 -46.27 -1.54 0.49
C PRO A 85 -46.35 -1.55 2.02
N THR A 86 -45.73 -2.54 2.67
CA THR A 86 -45.70 -2.70 4.13
C THR A 86 -44.57 -3.64 4.53
N GLY A 87 -43.80 -3.27 5.56
CA GLY A 87 -43.37 -4.25 6.56
C GLY A 87 -41.88 -4.54 6.75
N GLN A 88 -40.96 -4.02 5.93
CA GLN A 88 -39.53 -4.21 6.19
C GLN A 88 -38.98 -3.02 6.97
N ALA A 89 -38.46 -3.25 8.18
CA ALA A 89 -37.85 -2.20 8.99
C ALA A 89 -36.69 -1.54 8.23
N PRO A 90 -36.41 -0.24 8.47
CA PRO A 90 -35.22 0.40 7.93
C PRO A 90 -33.97 -0.34 8.40
N TYR A 91 -32.87 -0.15 7.67
CA TYR A 91 -31.58 -0.60 8.16
C TYR A 91 -31.26 0.14 9.47
N ILE A 92 -30.80 -0.59 10.48
CA ILE A 92 -30.37 0.02 11.75
C ILE A 92 -28.85 -0.15 11.83
N CYS A 93 -28.14 0.97 12.01
CA CYS A 93 -26.70 0.90 12.22
C CYS A 93 -26.37 0.03 13.45
N PRO A 94 -25.43 -0.93 13.33
CA PRO A 94 -24.92 -1.66 14.48
C PRO A 94 -24.24 -0.71 15.48
N THR A 95 -24.32 -1.03 16.78
CA THR A 95 -23.70 -0.21 17.84
C THR A 95 -22.18 -0.24 17.82
N ALA A 96 -21.59 -1.27 17.22
CA ALA A 96 -20.15 -1.43 17.06
C ALA A 96 -19.77 -1.50 15.58
N ALA A 97 -18.53 -1.14 15.27
CA ALA A 97 -18.01 -1.29 13.91
C ALA A 97 -18.04 -2.77 13.49
N THR A 98 -18.43 -3.00 12.23
CA THR A 98 -18.41 -4.33 11.63
C THR A 98 -17.06 -4.56 10.95
N THR A 99 -16.42 -5.68 11.25
CA THR A 99 -15.10 -6.01 10.69
C THR A 99 -15.24 -6.96 9.50
N LEU A 100 -14.67 -6.58 8.35
CA LEU A 100 -14.58 -7.35 7.13
C LEU A 100 -13.12 -7.80 6.94
N ASN A 101 -12.85 -9.09 7.15
CA ASN A 101 -11.50 -9.67 7.08
C ASN A 101 -11.30 -10.62 5.88
N HIS A 102 -12.32 -10.78 5.03
CA HIS A 102 -12.33 -11.77 3.95
C HIS A 102 -12.34 -11.10 2.57
N LEU A 103 -11.58 -10.01 2.40
CA LEU A 103 -11.34 -9.46 1.06
C LEU A 103 -10.44 -10.42 0.26
N ALA A 104 -10.73 -10.56 -1.03
CA ALA A 104 -10.04 -11.48 -1.92
C ALA A 104 -9.03 -10.76 -2.85
N GLY A 105 -8.20 -11.55 -3.54
CA GLY A 105 -7.29 -11.04 -4.57
C GLY A 105 -6.23 -10.10 -4.03
N SER A 106 -6.04 -8.96 -4.68
CA SER A 106 -5.01 -7.96 -4.33
C SER A 106 -5.28 -7.22 -3.01
N LEU A 107 -6.45 -7.43 -2.40
CA LEU A 107 -6.86 -6.86 -1.12
C LEU A 107 -6.84 -7.90 0.02
N ALA A 108 -6.35 -9.12 -0.25
CA ALA A 108 -6.19 -10.14 0.78
C ALA A 108 -5.25 -9.65 1.90
N GLY A 109 -5.62 -9.92 3.14
CA GLY A 109 -4.86 -9.53 4.33
C GLY A 109 -5.20 -8.15 4.90
N PHE A 110 -5.98 -7.32 4.20
CA PHE A 110 -6.52 -6.09 4.77
C PHE A 110 -7.68 -6.42 5.74
N SER A 111 -7.67 -5.75 6.90
CA SER A 111 -8.80 -5.73 7.82
C SER A 111 -9.55 -4.41 7.64
N VAL A 112 -10.83 -4.49 7.27
CA VAL A 112 -11.67 -3.31 7.03
C VAL A 112 -12.73 -3.21 8.12
N GLN A 113 -12.71 -2.14 8.90
CA GLN A 113 -13.76 -1.84 9.86
C GLN A 113 -14.73 -0.84 9.26
N VAL A 114 -16.03 -1.13 9.31
CA VAL A 114 -17.10 -0.25 8.85
C VAL A 114 -17.93 0.18 10.05
N LEU A 115 -17.85 1.45 10.40
CA LEU A 115 -18.69 2.11 11.39
C LEU A 115 -19.86 2.78 10.68
N CYS A 116 -21.06 2.61 11.24
CA CYS A 116 -22.29 3.23 10.76
C CYS A 116 -22.86 4.07 11.89
N VAL A 117 -23.19 5.33 11.61
CA VAL A 117 -23.92 6.21 12.52
C VAL A 117 -25.14 6.73 11.79
N GLU A 118 -26.31 6.56 12.39
CA GLU A 118 -27.59 6.98 11.82
C GLU A 118 -28.13 8.19 12.58
N THR A 119 -28.70 9.14 11.84
CA THR A 119 -29.52 10.23 12.39
C THR A 119 -30.82 10.34 11.61
N THR A 120 -31.93 10.55 12.29
CA THR A 120 -33.27 10.61 11.67
C THR A 120 -33.91 11.99 11.84
N TYR A 121 -34.61 12.43 10.80
CA TYR A 121 -35.28 13.73 10.72
C TYR A 121 -36.71 13.55 10.21
N GLY A 122 -37.65 14.29 10.80
CA GLY A 122 -39.03 14.35 10.33
C GLY A 122 -39.24 15.58 9.44
N GLU A 123 -39.64 15.38 8.19
CA GLU A 123 -39.90 16.47 7.24
C GLU A 123 -41.19 16.21 6.47
N GLY A 124 -42.21 17.07 6.66
CA GLY A 124 -43.45 17.01 5.88
C GLY A 124 -44.24 15.69 6.00
N GLY A 125 -44.09 14.94 7.09
CA GLY A 125 -44.69 13.61 7.27
C GLY A 125 -43.83 12.44 6.78
N ASN A 126 -42.65 12.73 6.23
CA ASN A 126 -41.63 11.75 5.88
C ASN A 126 -40.57 11.64 6.99
N THR A 127 -39.97 10.47 7.10
CA THR A 127 -38.80 10.19 7.92
C THR A 127 -37.59 10.08 7.01
N ILE A 128 -36.64 11.00 7.15
CA ILE A 128 -35.36 10.99 6.45
C ILE A 128 -34.31 10.43 7.39
N ALA A 129 -33.68 9.32 7.03
CA ALA A 129 -32.57 8.74 7.77
C ALA A 129 -31.26 9.03 7.04
N VAL A 130 -30.29 9.61 7.73
CA VAL A 130 -28.94 9.90 7.21
C VAL A 130 -27.96 8.95 7.90
N TYR A 131 -27.34 8.09 7.10
CA TYR A 131 -26.34 7.10 7.50
C TYR A 131 -24.96 7.62 7.13
N GLN A 132 -24.15 7.92 8.14
CA GLN A 132 -22.74 8.21 7.98
C GLN A 132 -21.95 6.91 8.12
N LEU A 133 -21.42 6.45 6.99
CA LEU A 133 -20.55 5.29 6.91
C LEU A 133 -19.09 5.74 6.99
N THR A 134 -18.32 5.12 7.86
CA THR A 134 -16.88 5.31 7.96
C THR A 134 -16.20 3.96 7.82
N SER A 135 -15.37 3.80 6.79
CA SER A 135 -14.62 2.58 6.54
C SER A 135 -13.13 2.81 6.73
N THR A 136 -12.52 2.06 7.64
CA THR A 136 -11.10 2.09 7.94
C THR A 136 -10.47 0.77 7.52
N ALA A 137 -9.60 0.80 6.52
CA ALA A 137 -8.83 -0.34 6.08
C ALA A 137 -7.41 -0.29 6.64
N THR A 138 -6.99 -1.39 7.27
CA THR A 138 -5.67 -1.53 7.88
C THR A 138 -4.95 -2.77 7.35
N LEU A 139 -3.63 -2.69 7.25
CA LEU A 139 -2.74 -3.81 7.00
C LEU A 139 -1.52 -3.67 7.91
N GLY A 140 -1.12 -4.78 8.53
CA GLY A 140 0.00 -4.81 9.48
C GLY A 140 -0.36 -4.25 10.87
N THR A 141 0.66 -4.07 11.69
CA THR A 141 0.52 -3.63 13.09
C THR A 141 1.05 -2.21 13.25
N VAL A 142 0.34 -1.36 13.97
CA VAL A 142 0.77 0.02 14.29
C VAL A 142 2.21 0.01 14.83
N GLY A 143 3.05 0.89 14.28
CA GLY A 143 4.47 1.00 14.63
C GLY A 143 5.40 0.06 13.85
N SER A 144 4.87 -0.82 13.01
CA SER A 144 5.69 -1.57 12.04
C SER A 144 5.92 -0.77 10.75
N THR A 145 7.02 -1.06 10.05
CA THR A 145 7.36 -0.43 8.75
C THR A 145 6.34 -0.74 7.65
N ASN A 146 5.57 -1.82 7.81
CA ASN A 146 4.60 -2.31 6.84
C ASN A 146 3.16 -1.88 7.19
N TYR A 147 2.98 -1.08 8.23
CA TYR A 147 1.67 -0.58 8.60
C TYR A 147 1.16 0.41 7.57
N VAL A 148 -0.06 0.18 7.10
CA VAL A 148 -0.79 1.13 6.27
C VAL A 148 -2.23 1.19 6.71
N GLU A 149 -2.77 2.41 6.75
CA GLU A 149 -4.16 2.67 7.09
C GLU A 149 -4.74 3.70 6.11
N ARG A 150 -5.98 3.47 5.69
CA ARG A 150 -6.80 4.44 4.97
C ARG A 150 -8.20 4.44 5.55
N GLN A 151 -8.72 5.64 5.81
CA GLN A 151 -10.07 5.85 6.26
C GLN A 151 -10.84 6.66 5.23
N LEU A 152 -12.04 6.20 4.88
CA LEU A 152 -12.98 6.88 4.00
C LEU A 152 -14.30 7.06 4.73
N SER A 153 -14.99 8.16 4.44
CA SER A 153 -16.33 8.42 4.95
C SER A 153 -17.27 8.78 3.81
N ALA A 154 -18.50 8.29 3.88
CA ALA A 154 -19.58 8.59 2.95
C ALA A 154 -20.90 8.74 3.71
N ALA A 155 -21.80 9.55 3.17
CA ALA A 155 -23.15 9.72 3.71
C ALA A 155 -24.17 9.18 2.71
N ILE A 156 -25.18 8.47 3.21
CA ILE A 156 -26.30 7.96 2.44
C ILE A 156 -27.57 8.40 3.15
N SER A 157 -28.50 8.98 2.41
CA SER A 157 -29.83 9.30 2.93
C SER A 157 -30.87 8.34 2.38
N THR A 158 -31.79 7.90 3.22
CA THR A 158 -33.02 7.22 2.82
C THR A 158 -34.22 8.03 3.28
N CYS A 159 -35.35 7.88 2.59
CA CYS A 159 -36.59 8.57 2.89
C CYS A 159 -37.70 7.53 3.00
N ARG A 160 -38.54 7.66 4.03
CA ARG A 160 -39.74 6.86 4.21
C ARG A 160 -40.96 7.70 4.51
N ALA A 161 -42.05 7.48 3.77
CA ALA A 161 -43.36 8.10 4.00
C ALA A 161 -44.30 7.06 4.61
N ALA A 162 -44.90 7.32 5.78
CA ALA A 162 -45.80 6.38 6.45
C ALA A 162 -45.25 4.92 6.57
N GLY A 163 -43.93 4.77 6.70
CA GLY A 163 -43.25 3.47 6.84
C GLY A 163 -42.82 2.79 5.53
N VAL A 164 -43.17 3.33 4.36
CA VAL A 164 -42.73 2.84 3.05
C VAL A 164 -41.63 3.72 2.43
N PRO A 165 -40.70 3.16 1.63
CA PRO A 165 -39.70 3.95 0.92
C PRO A 165 -40.34 5.03 0.03
N CYS A 166 -39.77 6.24 0.04
CA CYS A 166 -40.17 7.31 -0.87
C CYS A 166 -39.76 6.93 -2.31
N PRO A 167 -40.55 7.29 -3.34
CA PRO A 167 -40.12 7.15 -4.73
C PRO A 167 -38.84 7.97 -4.95
N GLU A 168 -37.88 7.38 -5.66
CA GLU A 168 -36.58 7.98 -5.98
C GLU A 168 -36.70 9.21 -6.89
#